data_AF-A0A5S4FH05-F1
#
_entry.id   AF-A0A5S4FH05-F1
#
_cell.length_a   1.000
_cell.length_b   1.000
_cell.length_c   1.000
_cell.angle_alpha   90.00
_cell.angle_beta   90.00
_cell.angle_gamma   90.00
#
_symmetry.space_group_name_H-M   'P 1'
#
loop_
_entity.id
_entity.type
_entity.pdbx_description
1 polymer ?
#
loop_
_entity_poly.entity_id
_entity_poly.type
_entity_poly.pdbx_seq_one_letter_code
_entity_poly.pdbx_strand_id
1 'polypeptide(L)' 'MNEHIEGDPTPYAEVEAMLREEFAGIHSTTTVTRCVEAAHYGALEVTGYAHPSLVERIARKHLHVLALVASERG' A
#
# COMPACT_ATOMS: atom_id res chain seq x y z
N MET A 1 3.26 -8.94 -26.07
CA MET A 1 4.10 -9.25 -24.90
C MET A 1 3.54 -8.41 -23.78
N ASN A 2 2.66 -8.97 -22.94
CA ASN A 2 2.22 -8.29 -21.73
C ASN A 2 2.92 -9.05 -20.62
N GLU A 3 4.05 -8.50 -20.16
CA GLU A 3 4.83 -9.04 -19.06
C GLU A 3 3.94 -8.94 -17.82
N HIS A 4 3.17 -10.01 -17.57
CA HIS A 4 2.62 -10.30 -16.27
C HIS A 4 3.86 -10.56 -15.41
N ILE A 5 4.36 -9.51 -14.77
CA ILE A 5 5.33 -9.61 -13.70
C ILE A 5 4.53 -10.24 -12.56
N GLU A 6 4.35 -11.57 -12.64
CA GLU A 6 4.18 -12.42 -11.46
C GLU A 6 5.52 -12.33 -10.72
N GLY A 7 5.76 -11.16 -10.14
CA GLY A 7 6.90 -10.91 -9.30
C GLY A 7 6.79 -11.89 -8.15
N ASP A 8 7.91 -12.56 -7.87
CA ASP A 8 8.17 -13.27 -6.63
C ASP A 8 7.38 -12.61 -5.49
N PRO A 9 6.60 -13.35 -4.67
CA PRO A 9 5.73 -12.76 -3.67
C PRO A 9 6.59 -11.83 -2.82
N THR A 10 6.45 -10.53 -3.08
CA THR A 10 7.26 -9.55 -2.37
C THR A 10 6.95 -9.74 -0.89
N PRO A 11 7.88 -9.44 0.03
CA PRO A 11 7.61 -9.54 1.46
C PRO A 11 6.40 -8.69 1.91
N TYR A 12 5.83 -7.89 1.00
CA TYR A 12 4.65 -7.06 1.18
C TYR A 12 3.38 -7.64 0.54
N ALA A 13 3.43 -8.79 -0.13
CA ALA A 13 2.24 -9.39 -0.76
C ALA A 13 1.14 -9.69 0.28
N GLU A 14 1.53 -10.18 1.46
CA GLU A 14 0.62 -10.40 2.59
C GLU A 14 0.06 -9.07 3.13
N VAL A 15 0.92 -8.05 3.25
CA VAL A 15 0.52 -6.69 3.66
C VAL A 15 -0.46 -6.08 2.67
N GLU A 16 -0.21 -6.22 1.36
CA GLU A 16 -1.12 -5.77 0.31
C GLU A 16 -2.45 -6.50 0.37
N ALA A 17 -2.46 -7.83 0.53
CA ALA A 17 -3.69 -8.61 0.64
C ALA A 17 -4.54 -8.12 1.83
N MET A 18 -3.93 -8.00 3.01
CA MET A 18 -4.60 -7.51 4.22
C MET A 18 -5.18 -6.09 4.03
N LEU A 19 -4.40 -5.15 3.49
CA LEU A 19 -4.87 -3.79 3.25
C LEU A 19 -5.95 -3.72 2.17
N ARG A 20 -5.87 -4.58 1.14
CA ARG A 20 -6.91 -4.65 0.09
C ARG A 20 -8.23 -5.13 0.68
N GLU A 21 -8.21 -6.10 1.59
CA GLU A 21 -9.41 -6.57 2.28
C GLU A 21 -9.95 -5.52 3.26
N GLU A 22 -9.08 -4.87 4.06
CA GLU A 22 -9.46 -3.86 5.05
C GLU A 22 -10.10 -2.61 4.40
N PHE A 23 -9.59 -2.20 3.25
CA PHE A 23 -10.10 -1.04 2.49
C PHE A 23 -10.98 -1.44 1.31
N ALA A 24 -11.43 -2.70 1.24
CA ALA A 24 -12.34 -3.17 0.22
C ALA A 24 -13.65 -2.37 0.27
N GLY A 25 -13.94 -1.61 -0.78
CA GLY A 25 -15.12 -0.73 -0.86
C GLY A 25 -14.87 0.72 -0.51
N ILE A 26 -13.68 1.06 0.02
CA ILE A 26 -13.23 2.46 0.19
C ILE A 26 -12.30 2.83 -0.95
N HIS A 27 -11.27 2.00 -1.19
CA HIS A 27 -10.24 2.24 -2.20
C HIS A 27 -10.16 1.07 -3.18
N SER A 28 -9.84 1.36 -4.44
CA SER A 28 -9.55 0.32 -5.43
C SER A 28 -8.23 -0.39 -5.10
N THR A 29 -8.09 -1.64 -5.53
CA THR A 29 -6.86 -2.44 -5.42
C THR A 29 -5.62 -1.71 -5.91
N THR A 30 -5.72 -0.99 -7.03
CA THR A 30 -4.64 -0.16 -7.58
C THR A 30 -4.18 0.93 -6.63
N THR A 31 -5.10 1.56 -5.89
CA THR A 31 -4.78 2.61 -4.91
C THR A 31 -4.03 2.02 -3.72
N VAL A 32 -4.46 0.84 -3.24
CA VAL A 32 -3.79 0.14 -2.15
C VAL A 32 -2.37 -0.26 -2.54
N THR A 33 -2.18 -0.88 -3.71
CA THR A 33 -0.85 -1.24 -4.22
C THR A 33 0.08 -0.03 -4.31
N ARG A 34 -0.39 1.07 -4.92
CA ARG A 34 0.40 2.30 -4.99
C ARG A 34 0.77 2.86 -3.62
N CYS A 35 -0.11 2.77 -2.62
CA CYS A 35 0.19 3.21 -1.26
C CYS A 35 1.26 2.32 -0.59
N VAL A 36 1.21 1.01 -0.82
CA VAL A 36 2.22 0.07 -0.30
C VAL A 36 3.57 0.30 -0.98
N GLU A 37 3.59 0.47 -2.30
CA GLU A 37 4.82 0.82 -3.03
C GLU A 37 5.40 2.16 -2.54
N ALA A 38 4.58 3.20 -2.42
CA ALA A 38 5.01 4.50 -1.92
C ALA A 38 5.56 4.40 -0.48
N ALA A 39 4.91 3.61 0.38
CA ALA A 39 5.38 3.35 1.73
C ALA A 39 6.72 2.59 1.76
N HIS A 40 6.90 1.61 0.87
CA HIS A 40 8.15 0.88 0.72
C HIS A 40 9.28 1.82 0.28
N TYR A 41 9.11 2.54 -0.83
CA TYR A 41 10.14 3.46 -1.31
C TYR A 41 10.46 4.55 -0.30
N GLY A 42 9.43 5.14 0.34
CA GLY A 42 9.62 6.15 1.38
C GLY A 42 10.34 5.60 2.62
N ALA A 43 10.04 4.38 3.06
CA ALA A 43 10.76 3.74 4.15
C ALA A 43 12.21 3.48 3.76
N LEU A 44 12.46 2.90 2.59
CA LEU A 44 13.81 2.60 2.10
C LEU A 44 14.67 3.85 1.98
N GLU A 45 14.10 4.95 1.46
CA GLU A 45 14.81 6.22 1.28
C GLU A 45 15.19 6.87 2.62
N VAL A 46 14.31 6.81 3.62
CA VAL A 46 14.51 7.51 4.90
C VAL A 46 15.31 6.69 5.91
N THR A 47 15.03 5.39 6.01
CA THR A 47 15.63 4.52 7.05
C THR A 47 16.75 3.64 6.50
N GLY A 48 16.87 3.51 5.17
CA GLY A 48 17.75 2.55 4.51
C GLY A 48 17.23 1.10 4.52
N TYR A 49 16.08 0.82 5.15
CA TYR A 49 15.47 -0.51 5.19
C TYR A 49 13.94 -0.47 5.32
N ALA A 50 13.25 -1.24 4.50
CA ALA A 50 11.79 -1.30 4.51
C ALA A 50 11.29 -2.59 5.19
N HIS A 51 11.06 -2.51 6.50
CA HIS A 51 10.47 -3.63 7.23
C HIS A 51 8.98 -3.76 6.87
N PRO A 52 8.44 -4.96 6.62
CA PRO A 52 7.04 -5.15 6.20
C PRO A 52 6.04 -4.53 7.18
N SER A 53 6.26 -4.68 8.49
CA SER A 53 5.42 -4.03 9.52
C SER A 53 5.50 -2.49 9.50
N LEU A 54 6.64 -1.91 9.10
CA LEU A 54 6.76 -0.45 8.93
C LEU A 54 6.00 0.01 7.69
N VAL A 55 6.18 -0.69 6.57
CA VAL A 55 5.50 -0.42 5.30
C VAL A 55 3.99 -0.51 5.47
N GLU A 56 3.49 -1.55 6.14
CA GLU A 56 2.06 -1.71 6.48
C GLU A 56 1.53 -0.48 7.23
N ARG A 57 2.22 -0.06 8.29
CA ARG A 57 1.79 1.08 9.12
C ARG A 57 1.76 2.39 8.34
N ILE A 58 2.73 2.62 7.45
CA ILE A 58 2.79 3.82 6.62
C ILE A 58 1.67 3.77 5.55
N ALA A 59 1.53 2.65 4.85
CA ALA A 59 0.51 2.46 3.82
C ALA A 59 -0.91 2.60 4.41
N ARG A 60 -1.18 1.98 5.57
CA ARG A 60 -2.46 2.11 6.28
C ARG A 60 -2.76 3.57 6.61
N LYS A 61 -1.77 4.34 7.08
CA LYS A 61 -1.95 5.78 7.33
C LYS A 61 -2.28 6.55 6.06
N HIS A 62 -1.60 6.26 4.94
CA HIS A 62 -1.94 6.89 3.65
C HIS A 62 -3.38 6.60 3.23
N LEU A 63 -3.81 5.34 3.34
CA LEU A 63 -5.18 4.95 2.99
C LEU A 63 -6.24 5.62 3.88
N HIS A 64 -5.99 5.74 5.18
CA HIS A 64 -6.88 6.49 6.07
C HIS A 64 -6.96 7.98 5.71
N VAL A 65 -5.83 8.62 5.41
CA VAL A 65 -5.81 10.03 4.99
C VAL A 65 -6.56 10.20 3.67
N LEU A 66 -6.34 9.33 2.70
CA LEU A 66 -7.07 9.35 1.43
C LEU A 66 -8.58 9.13 1.64
N ALA A 67 -8.97 8.23 2.53
CA ALA A 67 -10.37 7.99 2.86
C ALA A 67 -11.03 9.22 3.52
N LEU A 68 -10.32 9.86 4.46
CA LEU A 68 -10.78 11.08 5.12
C LEU A 68 -10.99 12.21 4.10
N VAL A 69 -9.98 12.48 3.26
CA VAL A 69 -10.04 13.53 2.24
C VAL A 69 -11.14 13.26 1.20
N ALA A 70 -11.37 12.00 0.84
CA ALA A 70 -12.48 11.62 -0.05
C ALA A 70 -13.85 11.91 0.60
N SER A 71 -13.98 11.65 1.91
CA SER A 71 -15.21 11.93 2.67
C SER A 71 -15.45 13.43 2.88
N GLU A 72 -14.42 14.26 2.96
CA GLU A 72 -14.55 15.73 3.10
C GLU A 72 -14.91 16.43 1.78
N ARG A 73 -14.75 15.75 0.64
CA ARG A 73 -15.05 16.29 -0.70
C ARG A 73 -16.38 15.79 -1.28
N GLY A 74 -17.11 14.93 -0.57
CA GLY A 74 -18.46 14.44 -0.91
C GLY A 74 -19.55 15.23 -0.19
#